data_AF-A0A3D9SS54-F1
#
_entry.id   AF-A0A3D9SS54-F1
#
_cell.length_a   1.000
_cell.length_b   1.000
_cell.length_c   1.000
_cell.angle_alpha   90.00
_cell.angle_beta   90.00
_cell.angle_gamma   90.00
#
_symmetry.space_group_name_H-M   'P 1'
#
loop_
_entity.id
_entity.type
_entity.pdbx_description
1 polymer ?
#
loop_
_entity_poly.entity_id
_entity_poly.type
_entity_poly.pdbx_seq_one_letter_code
_entity_poly.pdbx_strand_id
1 'polypeptide(L)'
;MTYTPADLPDHVGEELMCSDWVELTVDDEKAFGEATFYREDFLGRTSSNGDPYGERLISGFLLLSMLVALHKRHLDLDLGGAYGLNYGLDRVRFLRPVLAGDRVRLRVELIEAHEKSPGRMRVLTRNVLHVEGADEPAMVADWITLFIDPETDDA
;
A
#
# COMPACT_ATOMS: atom_id res chain seq x y z
N MET A 1 14.91 11.50 8.36
CA MET A 1 15.05 12.71 7.53
C MET A 1 13.67 12.97 7.02
N THR A 2 13.14 14.16 7.28
CA THR A 2 11.79 14.52 6.87
C THR A 2 11.88 15.00 5.43
N TYR A 3 11.18 14.32 4.51
CA TYR A 3 11.06 14.74 3.13
C TYR A 3 9.90 15.74 2.99
N THR A 4 9.96 16.62 2.01
CA THR A 4 8.78 17.29 1.44
C THR A 4 8.50 16.75 0.04
N PRO A 5 7.29 16.92 -0.53
CA PRO A 5 7.04 16.54 -1.92
C PRO A 5 8.04 17.15 -2.91
N ALA A 6 8.56 18.34 -2.63
CA ALA A 6 9.54 19.03 -3.47
C ALA A 6 10.95 18.42 -3.41
N ASP A 7 11.30 17.72 -2.32
CA ASP A 7 12.60 17.06 -2.17
C ASP A 7 12.64 15.70 -2.89
N LEU A 8 11.49 15.06 -3.10
CA LEU A 8 11.40 13.70 -3.64
C LEU A 8 12.15 13.49 -4.98
N PRO A 9 12.13 14.42 -5.95
CA PRO A 9 12.90 14.25 -7.20
C PRO A 9 14.40 13.96 -6.98
N ASP A 10 15.01 14.50 -5.92
CA ASP A 10 16.43 14.31 -5.62
C ASP A 10 16.75 12.95 -4.97
N HIS A 11 15.71 12.21 -4.56
CA HIS A 11 15.81 10.90 -3.89
C HIS A 11 15.35 9.73 -4.76
N VAL A 12 15.18 9.94 -6.07
CA VAL A 12 14.78 8.87 -7.00
C VAL A 12 15.85 7.77 -7.02
N GLY A 13 15.39 6.52 -6.84
CA GLY A 13 16.23 5.32 -6.72
C GLY A 13 16.59 4.95 -5.28
N GLU A 14 16.19 5.76 -4.28
CA GLU A 14 16.45 5.47 -2.88
C GLU A 14 15.31 4.70 -2.20
N GLU A 15 15.64 3.95 -1.15
CA GLU A 15 14.65 3.39 -0.23
C GLU A 15 14.15 4.49 0.71
N LEU A 16 12.88 4.85 0.58
CA LEU A 16 12.26 5.91 1.39
C LEU A 16 11.92 5.44 2.79
N MET A 17 11.45 4.19 2.92
CA MET A 17 11.12 3.62 4.22
C MET A 17 11.09 2.09 4.22
N CYS A 18 11.22 1.54 5.42
CA CYS A 18 10.95 0.16 5.75
C CYS A 18 10.07 0.13 7.00
N SER A 19 8.92 -0.55 6.95
CA SER A 19 8.00 -0.62 8.08
C SER A 19 8.51 -1.56 9.17
N ASP A 20 7.85 -1.51 10.34
CA ASP A 20 7.93 -2.61 11.29
C ASP A 20 7.21 -3.85 10.74
N TRP A 21 7.45 -5.00 11.35
CA TRP A 21 6.67 -6.22 11.10
C TRP A 21 5.28 -6.09 11.71
N VAL A 22 4.25 -6.43 10.93
CA VAL A 22 2.83 -6.44 11.34
C VAL A 22 2.29 -7.85 11.20
N GLU A 23 1.74 -8.39 12.27
CA GLU A 23 1.00 -9.67 12.22
C GLU A 23 -0.39 -9.43 11.64
N LEU A 24 -0.83 -10.31 10.72
CA LEU A 24 -2.17 -10.29 10.17
C LEU A 24 -2.99 -11.44 10.73
N THR A 25 -4.24 -11.15 11.06
CA THR A 25 -5.14 -12.07 11.75
C THR A 25 -6.41 -12.31 10.94
N VAL A 26 -7.19 -13.32 11.35
CA VAL A 26 -8.52 -13.57 10.78
C VAL A 26 -9.46 -12.38 11.04
N ASP A 27 -9.28 -11.66 12.14
CA ASP A 27 -10.09 -10.48 12.45
C ASP A 27 -9.80 -9.32 11.49
N ASP A 28 -8.55 -9.17 11.03
CA ASP A 28 -8.21 -8.18 10.00
C ASP A 28 -8.89 -8.50 8.66
N GLU A 29 -8.85 -9.77 8.24
CA GLU A 29 -9.55 -10.25 7.04
C GLU A 29 -11.07 -10.05 7.17
N LYS A 30 -11.63 -10.35 8.34
CA LYS A 30 -13.05 -10.15 8.61
C LYS A 30 -13.42 -8.66 8.55
N ALA A 31 -12.65 -7.78 9.18
CA ALA A 31 -12.88 -6.34 9.15
C ALA A 31 -12.79 -5.79 7.71
N PHE A 32 -11.82 -6.27 6.93
CA PHE A 32 -11.73 -5.97 5.51
C PHE A 32 -12.96 -6.46 4.75
N GLY A 33 -13.43 -7.67 5.04
CA GLY A 33 -14.64 -8.25 4.45
C GLY A 33 -15.88 -7.40 4.70
N GLU A 34 -16.06 -6.91 5.93
CA GLU A 34 -17.12 -5.96 6.29
C GLU A 34 -17.02 -4.66 5.51
N ALA A 35 -15.84 -4.05 5.45
CA ALA A 35 -15.62 -2.77 4.78
C ALA A 35 -15.78 -2.83 3.25
N THR A 36 -15.60 -4.01 2.65
CA THR A 36 -15.57 -4.19 1.19
C THR A 36 -16.74 -5.00 0.63
N PHE A 37 -17.73 -5.32 1.48
CA PHE A 37 -18.86 -6.19 1.13
C PHE A 37 -18.44 -7.60 0.67
N TYR A 38 -17.24 -8.06 1.07
CA TYR A 38 -16.73 -9.39 0.78
C TYR A 38 -17.25 -10.42 1.82
N ARG A 39 -18.55 -10.36 2.10
CA ARG A 39 -19.25 -11.21 3.07
C ARG A 39 -20.17 -12.19 2.37
N GLU A 40 -20.36 -13.36 2.97
CA GLU A 40 -21.12 -14.44 2.34
C GLU A 40 -22.56 -14.08 2.00
N ASP A 41 -23.23 -13.27 2.83
CA ASP A 41 -24.60 -12.82 2.60
C ASP A 41 -24.71 -11.83 1.44
N PHE A 42 -23.66 -11.03 1.19
CA PHE A 42 -23.57 -10.17 0.01
C PHE A 42 -23.21 -10.98 -1.24
N LEU A 43 -22.31 -11.96 -1.11
CA LEU A 43 -21.82 -12.80 -2.22
C LEU A 43 -22.78 -13.93 -2.61
N GLY A 44 -23.69 -14.33 -1.71
CA GLY A 44 -24.54 -15.51 -1.84
C GLY A 44 -23.79 -16.85 -1.78
N ARG A 45 -22.51 -16.85 -1.37
CA ARG A 45 -21.63 -18.03 -1.27
C ARG A 45 -20.48 -17.77 -0.31
N THR A 46 -19.77 -18.84 0.07
CA THR A 46 -18.59 -18.75 0.94
C THR A 46 -17.46 -17.96 0.29
N SER A 47 -16.80 -17.08 1.05
CA SER A 47 -15.71 -16.24 0.54
C SER A 47 -14.48 -17.04 0.09
N SER A 48 -14.16 -18.13 0.79
CA SER A 48 -13.02 -19.02 0.48
C SER A 48 -13.14 -19.74 -0.87
N ASN A 49 -14.34 -19.86 -1.45
CA ASN A 49 -14.59 -20.62 -2.68
C ASN A 49 -13.98 -22.06 -2.68
N GLY A 50 -13.72 -22.65 -1.49
CA GLY A 50 -13.11 -23.98 -1.35
C GLY A 50 -11.59 -24.04 -1.58
N ASP A 51 -10.88 -22.92 -1.49
CA ASP A 51 -9.41 -22.90 -1.53
C ASP A 51 -8.80 -23.69 -0.34
N PRO A 52 -7.55 -24.20 -0.45
CA PRO A 52 -6.96 -25.04 0.58
C PRO A 52 -6.55 -24.29 1.87
N TYR A 53 -6.60 -22.96 1.89
CA TYR A 53 -6.23 -22.12 3.02
C TYR A 53 -7.45 -21.74 3.88
N GLY A 54 -8.63 -21.69 3.27
CA GLY A 54 -9.89 -21.45 3.96
C GLY A 54 -9.92 -20.10 4.68
N GLU A 55 -10.48 -20.07 5.89
CA GLU A 55 -10.62 -18.84 6.71
C GLU A 55 -9.29 -18.20 7.12
N ARG A 56 -8.17 -18.90 6.92
CA ARG A 56 -6.85 -18.36 7.23
C ARG A 56 -6.28 -17.52 6.10
N LEU A 57 -6.85 -17.55 4.89
CA LEU A 57 -6.32 -16.77 3.78
C LEU A 57 -6.50 -15.27 4.05
N ILE A 58 -5.43 -14.51 3.92
CA ILE A 58 -5.49 -13.05 3.90
C ILE A 58 -5.66 -12.59 2.45
N SER A 59 -6.68 -11.78 2.20
CA SER A 59 -6.98 -11.21 0.89
C SER A 59 -5.82 -10.35 0.40
N GLY A 60 -5.40 -10.56 -0.86
CA GLY A 60 -4.38 -9.70 -1.48
C GLY A 60 -4.77 -8.22 -1.51
N PHE A 61 -6.06 -7.91 -1.68
CA PHE A 61 -6.54 -6.53 -1.61
C PHE A 61 -6.48 -5.91 -0.21
N LEU A 62 -6.53 -6.72 0.86
CA LEU A 62 -6.22 -6.22 2.21
C LEU A 62 -4.75 -5.79 2.25
N LEU A 63 -3.82 -6.63 1.80
CA LEU A 63 -2.39 -6.30 1.72
C LEU A 63 -2.13 -5.01 0.92
N LEU A 64 -2.83 -4.84 -0.20
CA LEU A 64 -2.73 -3.64 -1.02
C LEU A 64 -3.29 -2.40 -0.31
N SER A 65 -4.40 -2.53 0.41
CA SER A 65 -5.02 -1.42 1.16
C SER A 65 -4.12 -0.91 2.29
N MET A 66 -3.32 -1.80 2.90
CA MET A 66 -2.39 -1.45 3.97
C MET A 66 -1.29 -0.48 3.54
N LEU A 67 -0.98 -0.37 2.24
CA LEU A 67 0.03 0.57 1.74
C LEU A 67 -0.23 1.99 2.26
N VAL A 68 -1.49 2.44 2.27
CA VAL A 68 -1.86 3.77 2.76
C VAL A 68 -1.49 3.96 4.23
N ALA A 69 -1.86 2.99 5.09
CA ALA A 69 -1.60 3.06 6.52
C ALA A 69 -0.09 2.96 6.83
N LEU A 70 0.61 2.07 6.14
CA LEU A 70 2.04 1.85 6.35
C LEU A 70 2.88 3.04 5.86
N HIS A 71 2.54 3.64 4.71
CA HIS A 71 3.16 4.90 4.28
C HIS A 71 2.95 6.00 5.31
N LYS A 72 1.69 6.26 5.73
CA LYS A 72 1.41 7.33 6.71
C LYS A 72 2.08 7.13 8.06
N ARG A 73 2.34 5.89 8.46
CA ARG A 73 2.96 5.57 9.75
C ARG A 73 4.49 5.65 9.70
N HIS A 74 5.11 5.26 8.58
CA HIS A 74 6.55 5.00 8.51
C HIS A 74 7.31 5.94 7.57
N LEU A 75 6.65 6.56 6.61
CA LEU A 75 7.27 7.57 5.75
C LEU A 75 7.19 8.93 6.44
N ASP A 76 8.35 9.47 6.78
CA ASP A 76 8.50 10.82 7.33
C ASP A 76 8.44 11.85 6.20
N LEU A 77 7.22 12.13 5.73
CA LEU A 77 6.92 13.09 4.65
C LEU A 77 6.06 14.22 5.20
N ASP A 78 6.63 15.41 5.29
CA ASP A 78 5.90 16.64 5.58
C ASP A 78 5.25 17.17 4.30
N LEU A 79 3.92 17.15 4.27
CA LEU A 79 3.16 17.60 3.12
C LEU A 79 3.07 19.12 3.02
N GLY A 80 3.45 19.89 4.04
CA GLY A 80 3.43 21.35 3.98
C GLY A 80 2.05 21.95 3.66
N GLY A 81 0.96 21.25 4.00
CA GLY A 81 -0.42 21.63 3.64
C GLY A 81 -0.99 20.96 2.39
N ALA A 82 -0.15 20.30 1.59
CA ALA A 82 -0.60 19.48 0.46
C ALA A 82 -1.39 18.24 0.93
N TYR A 83 -2.20 17.67 0.02
CA TYR A 83 -2.86 16.39 0.24
C TYR A 83 -2.50 15.39 -0.85
N GLY A 84 -2.50 14.10 -0.49
CA GLY A 84 -2.19 13.01 -1.42
C GLY A 84 -3.46 12.30 -1.90
N LEU A 85 -3.61 12.15 -3.21
CA LEU A 85 -4.62 11.29 -3.82
C LEU A 85 -3.99 9.98 -4.26
N ASN A 86 -4.72 8.87 -4.05
CA ASN A 86 -4.43 7.62 -4.73
C ASN A 86 -4.72 7.80 -6.22
N TYR A 87 -3.67 8.03 -7.01
CA TYR A 87 -3.81 8.33 -8.43
C TYR A 87 -3.98 7.06 -9.27
N GLY A 88 -3.54 5.92 -8.75
CA GLY A 88 -3.67 4.61 -9.37
C GLY A 88 -2.44 3.75 -9.15
N LEU A 89 -2.41 2.61 -9.84
CA LEU A 89 -1.30 1.66 -9.79
C LEU A 89 -0.93 1.28 -11.23
N ASP A 90 0.36 1.28 -11.53
CA ASP A 90 0.85 0.80 -12.83
C ASP A 90 0.90 -0.74 -12.85
N ARG A 91 1.26 -1.35 -11.71
CA ARG A 91 1.39 -2.80 -11.58
C ARG A 91 1.15 -3.25 -10.16
N VAL A 92 0.42 -4.36 -10.01
CA VAL A 92 0.34 -5.15 -8.77
C VAL A 92 0.48 -6.62 -9.08
N ARG A 93 1.23 -7.36 -8.27
CA ARG A 93 1.32 -8.82 -8.31
C ARG A 93 1.28 -9.37 -6.88
N PHE A 94 0.47 -10.41 -6.68
CA PHE A 94 0.44 -11.22 -5.47
C PHE A 94 1.17 -12.52 -5.77
N LEU A 95 2.37 -12.68 -5.21
CA LEU A 95 3.32 -13.72 -5.62
C LEU A 95 3.20 -14.96 -4.75
N ARG A 96 2.79 -14.79 -3.48
CA ARG A 96 2.48 -15.91 -2.59
C ARG A 96 1.30 -15.60 -1.66
N PRO A 97 0.59 -16.62 -1.17
CA PRO A 97 -0.40 -16.46 -0.12
C PRO A 97 0.22 -15.93 1.17
N VAL A 98 -0.56 -15.11 1.86
CA VAL A 98 -0.34 -14.71 3.26
C VAL A 98 -1.46 -15.33 4.07
N LEU A 99 -1.12 -15.95 5.19
CA LEU A 99 -2.07 -16.61 6.07
C LEU A 99 -2.19 -15.84 7.39
N ALA A 100 -3.32 -15.95 8.05
CA ALA A 100 -3.50 -15.47 9.40
C ALA A 100 -2.44 -16.11 10.33
N GLY A 101 -1.79 -15.26 11.12
CA GLY A 101 -0.61 -15.54 11.93
C GLY A 101 0.73 -15.19 11.24
N ASP A 102 0.73 -14.93 9.93
CA ASP A 102 1.93 -14.45 9.24
C ASP A 102 2.22 -12.99 9.61
N ARG A 103 3.51 -12.66 9.68
CA ARG A 103 3.99 -11.29 9.85
C ARG A 103 4.49 -10.73 8.53
N VAL A 104 4.08 -9.52 8.19
CA VAL A 104 4.44 -8.84 6.95
C VAL A 104 5.18 -7.53 7.20
N ARG A 105 6.03 -7.12 6.26
CA ARG A 105 6.78 -5.86 6.32
C ARG A 105 6.89 -5.25 4.93
N LEU A 106 6.67 -3.94 4.86
CA LEU A 106 6.74 -3.18 3.62
C LEU A 106 8.11 -2.50 3.49
N ARG A 107 8.69 -2.57 2.28
CA ARG A 107 9.83 -1.76 1.85
C ARG A 107 9.41 -0.92 0.67
N VAL A 108 9.82 0.35 0.65
CA VAL A 108 9.37 1.31 -0.36
C VAL A 108 10.55 2.00 -0.99
N GLU A 109 10.68 1.85 -2.30
CA GLU A 109 11.65 2.53 -3.14
C GLU A 109 10.95 3.64 -3.93
N LEU A 110 11.59 4.82 -4.02
CA LEU A 110 11.12 5.88 -4.90
C LEU A 110 11.57 5.61 -6.33
N ILE A 111 10.61 5.40 -7.24
CA ILE A 111 10.92 5.08 -8.64
C ILE A 111 10.89 6.33 -9.50
N GLU A 112 10.00 7.27 -9.21
CA GLU A 112 9.82 8.48 -9.98
C GLU A 112 9.17 9.56 -9.12
N ALA A 113 9.63 10.79 -9.22
CA ALA A 113 8.94 11.97 -8.70
C ALA A 113 9.14 13.13 -9.68
N HIS A 114 8.05 13.72 -10.13
CA HIS A 114 8.10 14.90 -10.99
C HIS A 114 6.87 15.79 -10.81
N GLU A 115 7.06 17.10 -10.98
CA GLU A 115 5.96 18.05 -11.04
C GLU A 115 5.20 17.82 -12.36
N LYS A 116 3.93 17.43 -12.24
CA LYS A 116 3.05 17.16 -13.39
C LYS A 116 2.44 18.45 -13.94
N SER A 117 2.16 19.40 -13.04
CA SER A 117 1.69 20.76 -13.31
C SER A 117 1.94 21.61 -12.06
N PRO A 118 1.84 22.94 -12.11
CA PRO A 118 2.03 23.80 -10.94
C PRO A 118 1.31 23.27 -9.70
N GLY A 119 2.06 23.02 -8.63
CA GLY A 119 1.55 22.53 -7.34
C GLY A 119 1.01 21.10 -7.34
N ARG A 120 1.29 20.32 -8.40
CA ARG A 120 0.93 18.89 -8.49
C ARG A 120 2.16 18.03 -8.70
N MET A 121 2.56 17.30 -7.67
CA MET A 121 3.68 16.36 -7.70
C MET A 121 3.18 14.93 -7.92
N ARG A 122 3.54 14.30 -9.04
CA ARG A 122 3.27 12.87 -9.28
C ARG A 122 4.45 12.05 -8.78
N VAL A 123 4.16 11.07 -7.94
CA VAL A 123 5.15 10.19 -7.32
C VAL A 123 4.80 8.74 -7.59
N LEU A 124 5.75 7.96 -8.10
CA LEU A 124 5.66 6.52 -8.28
C LEU A 124 6.58 5.83 -7.26
N THR A 125 6.01 4.97 -6.44
CA THR A 125 6.75 4.15 -5.47
C THR A 125 6.64 2.68 -5.79
N ARG A 126 7.74 1.94 -5.62
CA ARG A 126 7.73 0.47 -5.63
C ARG A 126 7.59 -0.04 -4.21
N ASN A 127 6.52 -0.77 -3.99
CA ASN A 127 6.09 -1.28 -2.69
C ASN A 127 6.26 -2.79 -2.68
N VAL A 128 7.23 -3.28 -1.90
CA VAL A 128 7.50 -4.72 -1.77
C VAL A 128 7.12 -5.16 -0.37
N LEU A 129 6.07 -5.98 -0.29
CA LEU A 129 5.57 -6.53 0.97
C LEU A 129 6.16 -7.93 1.19
N HIS A 130 7.04 -8.05 2.17
CA HIS A 130 7.69 -9.30 2.56
C HIS A 130 6.89 -10.03 3.62
N VAL A 131 7.07 -11.36 3.68
CA VAL A 131 6.57 -12.23 4.76
C VAL A 131 7.76 -12.68 5.60
N GLU A 132 7.62 -12.71 6.92
CA GLU A 132 8.69 -13.13 7.83
C GLU A 132 9.10 -14.58 7.54
N GLY A 133 10.41 -14.83 7.40
CA GLY A 133 10.95 -16.16 7.10
C GLY A 133 10.75 -16.65 5.65
N ALA A 134 10.25 -15.81 4.74
CA ALA A 134 10.08 -16.14 3.33
C ALA A 134 11.16 -15.54 2.44
N ASP A 135 11.58 -16.28 1.41
CA ASP A 135 12.52 -15.77 0.40
C ASP A 135 11.80 -14.86 -0.62
N GLU A 136 10.58 -15.22 -1.02
CA GLU A 136 9.77 -14.44 -1.97
C GLU A 136 8.80 -13.50 -1.25
N PRO A 137 8.60 -12.26 -1.76
CA PRO A 137 7.63 -11.33 -1.19
C PRO A 137 6.19 -11.77 -1.47
N ALA A 138 5.25 -11.37 -0.61
CA ALA A 138 3.81 -11.57 -0.83
C ALA A 138 3.26 -10.72 -1.96
N MET A 139 3.67 -9.45 -2.01
CA MET A 139 3.14 -8.48 -2.97
C MET A 139 4.23 -7.55 -3.49
N VAL A 140 4.15 -7.23 -4.77
CA VAL A 140 4.87 -6.10 -5.37
C VAL A 140 3.85 -5.18 -6.03
N ALA A 141 3.87 -3.90 -5.67
CA ALA A 141 2.98 -2.88 -6.21
C ALA A 141 3.74 -1.59 -6.59
N ASP A 142 3.59 -1.16 -7.84
CA ASP A 142 4.07 0.14 -8.30
C ASP A 142 2.89 1.13 -8.17
N TRP A 143 2.89 1.92 -7.09
CA TRP A 143 1.78 2.78 -6.65
C TRP A 143 2.05 4.25 -6.97
N ILE A 144 1.07 4.91 -7.59
CA ILE A 144 1.13 6.33 -7.95
C ILE A 144 0.33 7.15 -6.94
N THR A 145 1.02 8.10 -6.30
CA THR A 145 0.40 9.16 -5.50
C THR A 145 0.49 10.48 -6.27
N LEU A 146 -0.58 11.26 -6.24
CA LEU A 146 -0.58 12.64 -6.71
C LEU A 146 -0.72 13.55 -5.49
N PHE A 147 0.35 14.26 -5.15
CA PHE A 147 0.30 15.32 -4.15
C PHE A 147 -0.16 16.62 -4.80
N ILE A 148 -1.09 17.31 -4.14
CA ILE A 148 -1.71 18.54 -4.63
C ILE A 148 -1.59 19.60 -3.53
N ASP A 149 -1.00 20.74 -3.87
CA ASP A 149 -1.05 21.95 -3.06
C ASP A 149 -2.43 22.61 -3.22
N PRO A 150 -3.24 22.71 -2.15
CA PRO A 150 -4.58 23.28 -2.21
C PRO A 150 -4.59 24.75 -2.63
N GLU A 151 -3.51 25.52 -2.47
CA GLU A 151 -3.47 26.93 -2.88
C GLU A 151 -3.36 27.11 -4.40
N THR A 152 -2.97 26.05 -5.11
CA THR A 152 -2.81 26.02 -6.58
C THR A 152 -3.91 25.21 -7.28
N ASP A 153 -4.83 24.63 -6.50
CA ASP A 153 -5.92 23.81 -7.00
C ASP A 153 -7.07 24.74 -7.48
N ASP A 154 -6.99 25.20 -8.73
CA ASP A 154 -8.07 25.94 -9.43
C ASP A 154 -9.28 25.03 -9.73
N ALA A 155 -9.87 24.41 -8.70
CA ALA A 155 -11.07 23.58 -8.80
C ALA A 155 -12.36 24.41 -8.73
#